data_AF-A0A2N2NQM8-F1
#
_entry.id   AF-A0A2N2NQM8-F1
#
_cell.length_a   1.000
_cell.length_b   1.000
_cell.length_c   1.000
_cell.angle_alpha   90.00
_cell.angle_beta   90.00
_cell.angle_gamma   90.00
#
_symmetry.space_group_name_H-M   'P 1'
#
loop_
_entity.id
_entity.type
_entity.pdbx_description
1 polymer ?
#
loop_
_entity_poly.entity_id
_entity_poly.type
_entity_poly.pdbx_seq_one_letter_code
_entity_poly.pdbx_strand_id
1 'polypeptide(L)'
;MERISMFKRKTKTEAVEQENQPQKKKEFNWFKFSVIANIILIAGVGIALASMAILHQSDTNPQFCATCHNMERYVESYLTSNTMDNVHAQANVQCKQCHSDYDIPAEIKSGITFIIGNYDKEMPQRRFGDEICTQCHISMEYMAQQTDYLRRNPHASHWPDLKCRSCHISHGEQIDYCSECHDNGGQRMTGQEYFPRVDNPYDKYPDTSQGPSH
;
A
#
# COMPACT_ATOMS: atom_id res chain seq x y z
N MET A 1 88.49 -35.93 63.08
CA MET A 1 89.00 -35.10 61.98
C MET A 1 87.79 -34.54 61.27
N GLU A 2 87.68 -33.20 61.26
CA GLU A 2 86.91 -32.33 60.33
C GLU A 2 85.41 -32.58 60.09
N ARG A 3 84.51 -31.60 59.93
CA ARG A 3 84.36 -30.19 60.33
C ARG A 3 82.88 -29.86 60.01
N ILE A 4 82.17 -29.32 61.01
CA ILE A 4 81.15 -28.24 60.94
C ILE A 4 80.04 -28.37 59.87
N SER A 5 78.81 -28.67 60.32
CA SER A 5 77.56 -28.30 59.64
C SER A 5 76.98 -27.06 60.32
N MET A 6 76.92 -25.93 59.61
CA MET A 6 76.15 -24.75 59.99
C MET A 6 75.20 -24.37 58.88
N PHE A 7 73.92 -24.36 59.22
CA PHE A 7 72.84 -23.72 58.48
C PHE A 7 73.19 -22.25 58.17
N LYS A 8 73.09 -21.84 56.91
CA LYS A 8 72.82 -20.43 56.54
C LYS A 8 72.08 -20.34 55.21
N ARG A 9 70.94 -19.66 55.26
CA ARG A 9 70.00 -19.33 54.19
C ARG A 9 70.61 -18.26 53.27
N LYS A 10 70.53 -18.45 51.94
CA LYS A 10 70.69 -17.42 50.87
C LYS A 10 69.78 -17.83 49.70
N THR A 11 68.62 -17.21 49.52
CA THR A 11 68.33 -16.01 48.69
C THR A 11 68.39 -16.24 47.18
N LYS A 12 67.20 -16.49 46.62
CA LYS A 12 66.53 -15.61 45.63
C LYS A 12 67.39 -15.12 44.47
N THR A 13 67.79 -15.99 43.56
CA THR A 13 68.13 -15.65 42.17
C THR A 13 68.00 -16.95 41.36
N GLU A 14 67.64 -16.86 40.07
CA GLU A 14 67.51 -18.00 39.13
C GLU A 14 66.14 -18.73 39.12
N ALA A 15 65.08 -17.98 38.82
CA ALA A 15 63.87 -18.55 38.19
C ALA A 15 63.09 -17.45 37.45
N VAL A 16 63.75 -16.73 36.54
CA VAL A 16 63.06 -15.84 35.59
C VAL A 16 63.83 -15.86 34.29
N GLU A 17 63.51 -16.82 33.41
CA GLU A 17 63.67 -16.63 31.97
C GLU A 17 62.75 -17.60 31.21
N GLN A 18 61.45 -17.35 31.30
CA GLN A 18 60.56 -17.62 30.17
C GLN A 18 60.21 -16.27 29.55
N GLU A 19 60.84 -16.07 28.41
CA GLU A 19 60.73 -14.96 27.47
C GLU A 19 59.28 -14.57 27.20
N ASN A 20 58.86 -13.44 27.76
CA ASN A 20 57.58 -12.80 27.45
C ASN A 20 57.84 -11.78 26.33
N GLN A 21 57.83 -12.25 25.08
CA GLN A 21 57.85 -11.37 23.91
C GLN A 21 56.64 -10.43 23.98
N PRO A 22 56.81 -9.10 23.99
CA PRO A 22 55.68 -8.19 23.99
C PRO A 22 54.95 -8.35 22.65
N GLN A 23 53.74 -8.90 22.67
CA GLN A 23 52.85 -8.87 21.52
C GLN A 23 52.70 -7.41 21.11
N LYS A 24 53.28 -7.01 19.96
CA LYS A 24 53.08 -5.68 19.37
C LYS A 24 51.59 -5.41 19.30
N LYS A 25 51.09 -4.49 20.13
CA LYS A 25 49.73 -3.98 20.02
C LYS A 25 49.58 -3.46 18.59
N LYS A 26 48.68 -4.08 17.80
CA LYS A 26 48.37 -3.60 16.45
C LYS A 26 47.92 -2.15 16.58
N GLU A 27 48.74 -1.24 16.06
CA GLU A 27 48.46 0.18 16.07
C GLU A 27 47.25 0.42 15.17
N PHE A 28 46.13 0.81 15.77
CA PHE A 28 44.88 1.03 15.07
C PHE A 28 45.02 2.22 14.12
N ASN A 29 44.98 1.97 12.82
CA ASN A 29 45.16 3.01 11.81
C ASN A 29 43.86 3.84 11.68
N TRP A 30 43.79 4.91 12.48
CA TRP A 30 42.64 5.82 12.56
C TRP A 30 42.25 6.44 11.21
N PHE A 31 43.23 6.69 10.33
CA PHE A 31 42.96 7.19 8.99
C PHE A 31 42.19 6.18 8.14
N LYS A 32 42.61 4.91 8.12
CA LYS A 32 41.89 3.85 7.40
C LYS A 32 40.47 3.65 7.94
N PHE A 33 40.31 3.68 9.27
CA PHE A 33 38.99 3.60 9.89
C PHE A 33 38.10 4.78 9.48
N SER A 34 38.61 6.01 9.53
CA SER A 34 37.88 7.21 9.13
C SER A 34 37.45 7.16 7.66
N VAL A 35 38.34 6.76 6.75
CA VAL A 35 38.02 6.61 5.33
C VAL A 35 36.91 5.57 5.11
N ILE A 36 37.04 4.38 5.73
CA ILE A 36 36.01 3.33 5.61
C ILE A 36 34.68 3.80 6.20
N ALA A 37 34.69 4.44 7.36
CA ALA A 37 33.48 4.96 8.00
C ALA A 37 32.77 6.01 7.14
N ASN A 38 33.51 6.93 6.52
CA ASN A 38 32.95 7.93 5.61
C ASN A 38 32.41 7.31 4.32
N ILE A 39 33.08 6.30 3.74
CA ILE A 39 32.56 5.59 2.57
C ILE A 39 31.23 4.89 2.90
N ILE A 40 31.16 4.19 4.04
CA ILE A 40 29.93 3.54 4.50
C ILE A 40 28.83 4.58 4.73
N LEU A 41 29.16 5.73 5.34
CA LEU A 41 28.22 6.81 5.55
C LEU A 41 27.66 7.35 4.23
N ILE A 42 28.53 7.67 3.27
CA ILE A 42 28.14 8.18 1.95
C ILE A 42 27.29 7.14 1.20
N ALA A 43 27.70 5.87 1.21
CA ALA A 43 26.93 4.79 0.60
C ALA A 43 25.56 4.63 1.27
N GLY A 44 25.51 4.67 2.60
CA GLY A 44 24.27 4.58 3.37
C GLY A 44 23.31 5.74 3.08
N VAL A 45 23.82 6.97 3.02
CA VAL A 45 23.03 8.16 2.65
C VAL A 45 22.54 8.05 1.20
N GLY A 46 23.40 7.63 0.27
CA GLY A 46 23.03 7.42 -1.12
C GLY A 46 21.90 6.41 -1.30
N ILE A 47 21.98 5.27 -0.60
CA ILE A 47 20.92 4.26 -0.59
C ILE A 47 19.64 4.82 0.02
N ALA A 48 19.71 5.53 1.14
CA ALA A 48 18.54 6.10 1.79
C ALA A 48 17.80 7.10 0.89
N LEU A 49 18.54 7.99 0.21
CA LEU A 49 17.96 8.95 -0.74
C LEU A 49 17.32 8.26 -1.95
N ALA A 50 17.99 7.24 -2.51
CA ALA A 50 17.44 6.46 -3.62
C ALA A 50 16.15 5.72 -3.21
N SER A 51 16.15 5.07 -2.05
CA SER A 51 14.97 4.39 -1.50
C SER A 51 13.82 5.36 -1.26
N MET A 52 14.09 6.55 -0.71
CA MET A 52 13.07 7.58 -0.50
C MET A 52 12.47 8.07 -1.83
N ALA A 53 13.28 8.25 -2.87
CA ALA A 53 12.79 8.64 -4.19
C ALA A 53 11.88 7.54 -4.81
N ILE A 54 12.27 6.27 -4.67
CA ILE A 54 11.47 5.14 -5.16
C ILE A 54 10.13 5.06 -4.40
N LEU A 55 10.15 5.18 -3.08
CA LEU A 55 8.92 5.18 -2.27
C LEU A 55 8.00 6.32 -2.68
N HIS A 56 8.54 7.53 -2.86
CA HIS A 56 7.76 8.67 -3.31
C HIS A 56 7.13 8.44 -4.69
N GLN A 57 7.87 7.87 -5.64
CA GLN A 57 7.32 7.50 -6.96
C GLN A 57 6.22 6.44 -6.83
N SER A 58 6.44 5.42 -6.00
CA SER A 58 5.43 4.38 -5.75
C SER A 58 4.15 4.93 -5.12
N ASP A 59 4.25 5.98 -4.30
CA ASP A 59 3.10 6.58 -3.62
C ASP A 59 2.35 7.63 -4.47
N THR A 60 3.04 8.26 -5.44
CA THR A 60 2.50 9.46 -6.10
C THR A 60 2.42 9.39 -7.62
N ASN A 61 3.11 8.43 -8.25
CA ASN A 61 3.15 8.30 -9.70
C ASN A 61 2.47 6.99 -10.12
N PRO A 62 1.22 7.03 -10.64
CA PRO A 62 0.50 5.82 -11.02
C PRO A 62 1.22 5.04 -12.15
N GLN A 63 1.94 5.73 -13.04
CA GLN A 63 2.68 5.10 -14.12
C GLN A 63 3.87 4.27 -13.62
N PHE A 64 4.41 4.60 -12.44
CA PHE A 64 5.50 3.82 -11.85
C PHE A 64 5.08 2.39 -11.53
N CYS A 65 3.81 2.16 -11.19
CA CYS A 65 3.31 0.81 -10.90
C CYS A 65 3.42 -0.12 -12.12
N ALA A 66 3.21 0.39 -13.33
CA ALA A 66 3.24 -0.40 -14.56
C ALA A 66 4.66 -0.76 -15.03
N THR A 67 5.70 -0.13 -14.49
CA THR A 67 7.10 -0.46 -14.87
C THR A 67 7.57 -1.75 -14.24
N CYS A 68 7.02 -2.10 -13.07
CA CYS A 68 7.46 -3.23 -12.26
C CYS A 68 6.34 -4.23 -11.98
N HIS A 69 5.06 -3.88 -12.14
CA HIS A 69 3.93 -4.76 -11.85
C HIS A 69 3.00 -4.88 -13.06
N ASN A 70 2.20 -5.94 -13.09
CA ASN A 70 1.14 -6.13 -14.09
C ASN A 70 -0.04 -5.17 -13.83
N MET A 71 0.19 -3.87 -14.02
CA MET A 71 -0.75 -2.80 -13.66
C MET A 71 -1.16 -1.90 -14.83
N GLU A 72 -0.56 -2.05 -16.01
CA GLU A 72 -0.72 -1.14 -17.16
C GLU A 72 -2.19 -0.81 -17.48
N ARG A 73 -3.04 -1.83 -17.66
CA ARG A 73 -4.48 -1.66 -17.91
C ARG A 73 -5.21 -0.87 -16.81
N TYR A 74 -4.80 -1.01 -15.55
CA TYR A 74 -5.44 -0.38 -14.41
C TYR A 74 -4.97 1.06 -14.23
N VAL A 75 -3.71 1.33 -14.57
CA VAL A 75 -3.17 2.69 -14.66
C VAL A 75 -3.85 3.46 -15.78
N GLU A 76 -4.02 2.86 -16.95
CA GLU A 76 -4.76 3.46 -18.06
C GLU A 76 -6.21 3.76 -17.67
N SER A 77 -6.89 2.79 -17.05
CA SER A 77 -8.24 2.97 -16.52
C SER A 77 -8.32 4.13 -15.53
N TYR A 78 -7.41 4.15 -14.55
CA TYR A 78 -7.35 5.21 -13.53
C TYR A 78 -7.12 6.60 -14.16
N LEU A 79 -6.30 6.71 -15.20
CA LEU A 79 -5.96 8.00 -15.80
C LEU A 79 -6.99 8.49 -16.83
N THR A 80 -7.67 7.58 -17.53
CA THR A 80 -8.38 7.94 -18.77
C THR A 80 -9.82 7.42 -18.88
N SER A 81 -10.21 6.45 -18.07
CA SER A 81 -11.56 5.86 -18.18
C SER A 81 -12.64 6.78 -17.62
N ASN A 82 -13.87 6.29 -17.67
CA ASN A 82 -15.04 6.83 -16.97
C ASN A 82 -15.45 5.98 -15.76
N THR A 83 -14.59 5.04 -15.32
CA THR A 83 -14.88 4.17 -14.17
C THR A 83 -14.54 4.87 -12.86
N MET A 84 -14.91 4.26 -11.73
CA MET A 84 -14.82 4.92 -10.42
C MET A 84 -13.38 5.27 -10.02
N ASP A 85 -12.40 4.48 -10.43
CA ASP A 85 -10.97 4.77 -10.27
C ASP A 85 -10.59 6.14 -10.86
N ASN A 86 -11.07 6.49 -12.05
CA ASN A 86 -10.81 7.79 -12.66
C ASN A 86 -11.51 8.93 -11.93
N VAL A 87 -12.74 8.71 -11.44
CA VAL A 87 -13.43 9.70 -10.60
C VAL A 87 -12.62 10.01 -9.34
N HIS A 88 -12.02 8.99 -8.73
CA HIS A 88 -11.13 9.16 -7.59
C HIS A 88 -9.78 9.80 -7.96
N ALA A 89 -9.24 9.49 -9.15
CA ALA A 89 -8.06 10.15 -9.69
C ALA A 89 -8.27 11.67 -9.82
N GLN A 90 -9.42 12.09 -10.34
CA GLN A 90 -9.80 13.50 -10.44
C GLN A 90 -9.96 14.17 -9.07
N ALA A 91 -10.30 13.40 -8.03
CA ALA A 91 -10.31 13.84 -6.64
C ALA A 91 -8.93 13.73 -5.95
N ASN A 92 -7.86 13.47 -6.71
CA ASN A 92 -6.48 13.35 -6.22
C ASN A 92 -6.31 12.23 -5.17
N VAL A 93 -7.06 11.13 -5.32
CA VAL A 93 -6.94 9.93 -4.49
C VAL A 93 -6.00 8.94 -5.16
N GLN A 94 -4.83 8.72 -4.55
CA GLN A 94 -3.77 7.86 -5.08
C GLN A 94 -4.06 6.37 -4.93
N CYS A 95 -3.45 5.55 -5.79
CA CYS A 95 -3.64 4.09 -5.85
C CYS A 95 -3.56 3.42 -4.46
N LYS A 96 -2.53 3.75 -3.68
CA LYS A 96 -2.28 3.14 -2.36
C LYS A 96 -3.23 3.60 -1.25
N GLN A 97 -4.01 4.65 -1.48
CA GLN A 97 -5.05 5.05 -0.52
C GLN A 97 -6.19 4.02 -0.48
N CYS A 98 -6.45 3.33 -1.60
CA CYS A 98 -7.34 2.17 -1.62
C CYS A 98 -6.56 0.85 -1.46
N HIS A 99 -5.40 0.71 -2.10
CA HIS A 99 -4.52 -0.45 -2.02
C HIS A 99 -3.54 -0.38 -0.83
N SER A 100 -4.05 -0.03 0.35
CA SER A 100 -3.25 0.21 1.57
C SER A 100 -2.85 -1.06 2.31
N ASP A 101 -3.53 -2.18 2.01
CA ASP A 101 -3.31 -3.50 2.62
C ASP A 101 -2.11 -4.25 2.04
N TYR A 102 -1.47 -3.70 1.01
CA TYR A 102 -0.38 -4.36 0.33
C TYR A 102 0.95 -4.14 1.05
N ASP A 103 1.46 -5.21 1.67
CA ASP A 103 2.72 -5.13 2.41
C ASP A 103 3.92 -5.02 1.45
N ILE A 104 4.99 -4.36 1.93
CA ILE A 104 6.23 -4.16 1.15
C ILE A 104 6.79 -5.51 0.62
N PRO A 105 6.80 -6.62 1.39
CA PRO A 105 7.24 -7.91 0.88
C PRO A 105 6.43 -8.42 -0.31
N ALA A 106 5.08 -8.33 -0.28
CA ALA A 106 4.26 -8.73 -1.41
C ALA A 106 4.50 -7.82 -2.62
N GLU A 107 4.67 -6.51 -2.41
CA GLU A 107 5.00 -5.56 -3.48
C GLU A 107 6.31 -5.95 -4.16
N ILE A 108 7.39 -6.14 -3.40
CA ILE A 108 8.68 -6.58 -3.95
C ILE A 108 8.53 -7.91 -4.71
N LYS A 109 7.80 -8.88 -4.14
CA LYS A 109 7.60 -10.18 -4.77
C LYS A 109 6.87 -10.03 -6.12
N SER A 110 5.81 -9.23 -6.16
CA SER A 110 5.07 -8.93 -7.39
C SER A 110 5.97 -8.30 -8.45
N GLY A 111 6.83 -7.37 -8.03
CA GLY A 111 7.83 -6.73 -8.87
C GLY A 111 8.77 -7.73 -9.55
N ILE A 112 9.34 -8.62 -8.75
CA ILE A 112 10.24 -9.68 -9.24
C ILE A 112 9.50 -10.61 -10.19
N THR A 113 8.29 -11.07 -9.83
CA THR A 113 7.51 -11.99 -10.66
C THR A 113 7.15 -11.41 -12.02
N PHE A 114 6.85 -10.11 -12.09
CA PHE A 114 6.58 -9.43 -13.35
C PHE A 114 7.83 -9.38 -14.25
N ILE A 115 8.96 -8.94 -13.70
CA ILE A 115 10.21 -8.79 -14.44
C ILE A 115 10.71 -10.13 -15.02
N ILE A 116 10.58 -11.23 -14.27
CA ILE A 116 10.98 -12.56 -14.74
C ILE A 116 9.91 -13.25 -15.60
N GLY A 117 8.78 -12.58 -15.86
CA GLY A 117 7.68 -13.11 -16.68
C GLY A 117 6.84 -14.21 -16.02
N ASN A 118 6.93 -14.37 -14.70
CA ASN A 118 6.19 -15.37 -13.93
C ASN A 118 5.04 -14.75 -13.13
N TYR A 119 4.11 -14.08 -13.82
CA TYR A 119 2.97 -13.39 -13.21
C TYR A 119 1.64 -13.81 -13.83
N ASP A 120 0.56 -13.71 -13.06
CA ASP A 120 -0.79 -13.93 -13.56
C ASP A 120 -1.23 -12.77 -14.45
N LYS A 121 -1.65 -13.06 -15.68
CA LYS A 121 -2.13 -12.05 -16.63
C LYS A 121 -3.45 -11.43 -16.18
N GLU A 122 -4.29 -12.24 -15.55
CA GLU A 122 -5.57 -11.82 -15.00
C GLU A 122 -5.43 -11.66 -13.49
N MET A 123 -5.57 -10.42 -13.02
CA MET A 123 -5.57 -10.16 -11.59
C MET A 123 -6.98 -10.36 -11.03
N PRO A 124 -7.14 -11.16 -9.96
CA PRO A 124 -8.42 -11.33 -9.31
C PRO A 124 -8.90 -10.00 -8.74
N GLN A 125 -10.21 -9.75 -8.83
CA GLN A 125 -10.81 -8.55 -8.27
C GLN A 125 -10.68 -8.56 -6.74
N ARG A 126 -10.14 -7.47 -6.18
CA ARG A 126 -10.06 -7.29 -4.73
C ARG A 126 -11.44 -6.96 -4.15
N ARG A 127 -11.72 -7.51 -2.97
CA ARG A 127 -12.96 -7.26 -2.23
C ARG A 127 -12.66 -6.39 -1.02
N PHE A 128 -12.69 -5.07 -1.20
CA PHE A 128 -12.54 -4.11 -0.11
C PHE A 128 -13.74 -4.14 0.82
N GLY A 129 -13.51 -4.05 2.13
CA GLY A 129 -14.56 -3.74 3.09
C GLY A 129 -15.06 -2.30 2.92
N ASP A 130 -16.24 -2.01 3.45
CA ASP A 130 -16.85 -0.68 3.34
C ASP A 130 -15.99 0.39 4.05
N GLU A 131 -15.13 -0.02 4.98
CA GLU A 131 -14.23 0.84 5.76
C GLU A 131 -13.22 1.61 4.89
N ILE A 132 -12.84 1.07 3.73
CA ILE A 132 -11.98 1.79 2.79
C ILE A 132 -12.73 2.98 2.17
N CYS A 133 -14.03 2.80 1.90
CA CYS A 133 -14.86 3.84 1.32
C CYS A 133 -15.21 4.92 2.36
N THR A 134 -15.60 4.49 3.58
CA THR A 134 -16.08 5.40 4.62
C THR A 134 -14.97 6.24 5.27
N GLN A 135 -13.69 5.93 5.02
CA GLN A 135 -12.57 6.83 5.35
C GLN A 135 -12.72 8.24 4.75
N CYS A 136 -13.34 8.34 3.56
CA CYS A 136 -13.62 9.61 2.90
C CYS A 136 -15.12 9.89 2.77
N HIS A 137 -15.95 8.85 2.66
CA HIS A 137 -17.41 8.97 2.49
C HIS A 137 -18.21 8.91 3.81
N ILE A 138 -17.54 9.01 4.96
CA ILE A 138 -18.10 9.15 6.32
C ILE A 138 -18.88 7.91 6.79
N SER A 139 -20.06 7.63 6.23
CA SER A 139 -20.90 6.49 6.58
C SER A 139 -21.99 6.24 5.53
N MET A 140 -22.60 5.06 5.55
CA MET A 140 -23.78 4.76 4.71
C MET A 140 -24.94 5.72 5.00
N GLU A 141 -25.15 6.07 6.28
CA GLU A 141 -26.19 7.03 6.68
C GLU A 141 -25.92 8.42 6.13
N TYR A 142 -24.66 8.88 6.17
CA TYR A 142 -24.29 10.17 5.60
C TYR A 142 -24.50 10.17 4.08
N MET A 143 -24.09 9.10 3.38
CA MET A 143 -24.33 8.95 1.95
C MET A 143 -25.82 8.90 1.60
N ALA A 144 -26.64 8.23 2.41
CA ALA A 144 -28.09 8.28 2.29
C ALA A 144 -28.62 9.71 2.35
N GLN A 145 -28.19 10.50 3.33
CA GLN A 145 -28.58 11.91 3.43
C GLN A 145 -28.09 12.74 2.23
N GLN A 146 -26.86 12.52 1.75
CA GLN A 146 -26.31 13.24 0.59
C GLN A 146 -26.98 12.87 -0.74
N THR A 147 -27.79 11.81 -0.76
CA THR A 147 -28.48 11.31 -1.94
C THR A 147 -29.99 11.22 -1.74
N ASP A 148 -30.54 11.91 -0.73
CA ASP A 148 -31.96 11.94 -0.37
C ASP A 148 -32.87 12.48 -1.49
N TYR A 149 -32.28 13.25 -2.39
CA TYR A 149 -32.93 13.82 -3.55
C TYR A 149 -33.21 12.80 -4.67
N LEU A 150 -32.66 11.58 -4.58
CA LEU A 150 -32.89 10.52 -5.57
C LEU A 150 -34.29 9.95 -5.36
N ARG A 151 -34.99 9.67 -6.46
CA ARG A 151 -36.33 9.05 -6.40
C ARG A 151 -36.31 7.72 -5.64
N ARG A 152 -35.32 6.87 -5.91
CA ARG A 152 -35.00 5.68 -5.12
C ARG A 152 -33.55 5.82 -4.68
N ASN A 153 -33.33 5.87 -3.37
CA ASN A 153 -32.00 6.08 -2.83
C ASN A 153 -31.34 4.72 -2.53
N PRO A 154 -30.27 4.33 -3.25
CA PRO A 154 -29.61 3.03 -3.06
C PRO A 154 -28.90 2.93 -1.70
N HIS A 155 -28.52 4.08 -1.11
CA HIS A 155 -27.86 4.14 0.20
C HIS A 155 -28.86 4.10 1.37
N ALA A 156 -30.16 4.26 1.09
CA ALA A 156 -31.26 4.12 2.05
C ALA A 156 -32.19 2.98 1.65
N SER A 157 -31.63 1.83 1.26
CA SER A 157 -32.40 0.69 0.77
C SER A 157 -32.99 -0.15 1.91
N HIS A 158 -33.95 -1.02 1.55
CA HIS A 158 -34.51 -2.02 2.46
C HIS A 158 -33.60 -3.26 2.63
N TRP A 159 -32.42 -3.28 2.00
CA TRP A 159 -31.43 -4.35 2.15
C TRP A 159 -30.40 -3.96 3.21
N PRO A 160 -30.39 -4.64 4.39
CA PRO A 160 -29.64 -4.16 5.56
C PRO A 160 -28.12 -4.28 5.44
N ASP A 161 -27.61 -5.16 4.58
CA ASP A 161 -26.17 -5.49 4.48
C ASP A 161 -25.56 -5.22 3.10
N LEU A 162 -26.14 -4.31 2.32
CA LEU A 162 -25.62 -3.98 0.99
C LEU A 162 -24.24 -3.32 1.10
N LYS A 163 -23.25 -3.89 0.42
CA LYS A 163 -21.85 -3.41 0.43
C LYS A 163 -21.61 -2.40 -0.67
N CYS A 164 -20.73 -1.43 -0.43
CA CYS A 164 -20.39 -0.41 -1.43
C CYS A 164 -19.95 -1.06 -2.76
N ARG A 165 -19.11 -2.09 -2.64
CA ARG A 165 -18.57 -2.89 -3.76
C ARG A 165 -19.60 -3.74 -4.52
N SER A 166 -20.84 -3.85 -4.03
CA SER A 166 -21.89 -4.59 -4.76
C SER A 166 -22.37 -3.82 -5.97
N CYS A 167 -22.27 -2.48 -5.94
CA CYS A 167 -22.67 -1.60 -7.05
C CYS A 167 -21.46 -0.83 -7.61
N HIS A 168 -20.54 -0.40 -6.73
CA HIS A 168 -19.42 0.45 -7.08
C HIS A 168 -18.14 -0.35 -7.38
N ILE A 169 -17.78 -0.44 -8.66
CA ILE A 169 -16.61 -1.13 -9.19
C ILE A 169 -15.54 -0.09 -9.56
N SER A 170 -14.34 -0.21 -8.98
CA SER A 170 -13.25 0.76 -9.20
C SER A 170 -12.76 0.72 -10.65
N HIS A 171 -12.32 -0.45 -11.11
CA HIS A 171 -11.68 -0.65 -12.40
C HIS A 171 -12.61 -1.40 -13.38
N GLY A 172 -13.83 -0.91 -13.57
CA GLY A 172 -14.82 -1.57 -14.41
C GLY A 172 -16.18 -0.89 -14.41
N GLU A 173 -17.09 -1.47 -15.20
CA GLU A 173 -18.47 -1.02 -15.28
C GLU A 173 -19.18 -1.19 -13.94
N GLN A 174 -20.06 -0.23 -13.64
CA GLN A 174 -20.84 -0.26 -12.41
C GLN A 174 -21.99 -1.24 -12.52
N ILE A 175 -22.40 -1.80 -11.38
CA ILE A 175 -23.49 -2.75 -11.31
C ILE A 175 -24.75 -2.04 -10.83
N ASP A 176 -25.78 -2.07 -11.67
CA ASP A 176 -27.13 -1.63 -11.29
C ASP A 176 -27.89 -2.76 -10.57
N TYR A 177 -27.49 -3.00 -9.33
CA TYR A 177 -28.00 -4.10 -8.51
C TYR A 177 -29.52 -4.03 -8.30
N CYS A 178 -30.09 -2.83 -8.24
CA CYS A 178 -31.51 -2.63 -8.00
C CYS A 178 -32.36 -3.07 -9.20
N SER A 179 -31.89 -2.75 -10.41
CA SER A 179 -32.54 -3.12 -11.69
C SER A 179 -32.61 -4.62 -11.94
N GLU A 180 -31.93 -5.45 -11.16
CA GLU A 180 -32.09 -6.90 -11.21
C GLU A 180 -33.49 -7.35 -10.77
N CYS A 181 -34.18 -6.55 -9.95
CA CYS A 181 -35.50 -6.88 -9.40
C CYS A 181 -36.57 -5.85 -9.73
N HIS A 182 -36.22 -4.56 -9.76
CA HIS A 182 -37.17 -3.46 -9.99
C HIS A 182 -36.46 -2.28 -10.64
N ASP A 183 -37.20 -1.38 -11.28
CA ASP A 183 -36.63 -0.14 -11.82
C ASP A 183 -35.80 0.61 -10.75
N ASN A 184 -34.58 1.05 -11.10
CA ASN A 184 -33.68 1.72 -10.14
C ASN A 184 -34.09 3.16 -9.81
N GLY A 185 -35.17 3.69 -10.40
CA GLY A 185 -35.61 5.07 -10.21
C GLY A 185 -34.86 6.09 -11.08
N GLY A 186 -34.31 5.64 -12.22
CA GLY A 186 -33.59 6.50 -13.17
C GLY A 186 -32.20 6.90 -12.71
N GLN A 187 -31.57 6.10 -11.85
CA GLN A 187 -30.22 6.38 -11.38
C GLN A 187 -29.21 6.22 -12.50
N ARG A 188 -28.24 7.15 -12.56
CA ARG A 188 -27.17 7.14 -13.55
C ARG A 188 -25.89 6.57 -12.96
N MET A 189 -25.35 5.55 -13.62
CA MET A 189 -24.03 4.99 -13.31
C MET A 189 -22.91 5.77 -13.98
N THR A 190 -21.70 5.72 -13.43
CA THR A 190 -20.52 6.36 -14.05
C THR A 190 -20.32 5.81 -15.47
N GLY A 191 -20.05 6.70 -16.42
CA GLY A 191 -19.90 6.35 -17.83
C GLY A 191 -21.18 6.31 -18.66
N GLN A 192 -22.35 6.34 -18.04
CA GLN A 192 -23.63 6.46 -18.75
C GLN A 192 -23.90 7.92 -19.17
N GLU A 193 -24.80 8.09 -20.15
CA GLU A 193 -25.17 9.40 -20.69
C GLU A 193 -25.63 10.38 -19.59
N TYR A 194 -25.09 11.60 -19.61
CA TYR A 194 -25.51 12.65 -18.68
C TYR A 194 -26.79 13.30 -19.18
N PHE A 195 -27.89 13.09 -18.45
CA PHE A 195 -29.09 13.92 -18.55
C PHE A 195 -29.14 14.90 -17.37
N PRO A 196 -29.32 16.22 -17.61
CA PRO A 196 -29.65 17.17 -16.55
C PRO A 196 -30.90 16.70 -15.80
N ARG A 197 -30.96 16.90 -14.48
CA ARG A 197 -32.11 16.44 -13.68
C ARG A 197 -33.44 16.99 -14.18
N VAL A 198 -33.46 18.27 -14.57
CA VAL A 198 -34.67 18.91 -15.12
C VAL A 198 -35.20 18.23 -16.38
N ASP A 199 -34.32 17.52 -17.08
CA ASP A 199 -34.60 16.77 -18.30
C ASP A 199 -34.60 15.24 -18.05
N ASN A 200 -34.55 14.80 -16.78
CA ASN A 200 -34.50 13.39 -16.45
C ASN A 200 -35.78 12.70 -16.93
N PRO A 201 -35.70 11.80 -17.92
CA PRO A 201 -36.89 11.15 -18.46
C PRO A 201 -37.62 10.29 -17.41
N TYR A 202 -36.93 9.88 -16.35
CA TYR A 202 -37.46 9.06 -15.26
C TYR A 202 -38.26 9.85 -14.20
N ASP A 203 -38.13 11.18 -14.15
CA ASP A 203 -38.86 12.01 -13.18
C ASP A 203 -40.37 12.04 -13.46
N LYS A 204 -40.79 11.80 -14.72
CA LYS A 204 -42.20 11.77 -15.14
C LYS A 204 -42.82 10.39 -15.16
N TYR A 205 -42.07 9.31 -14.89
CA TYR A 205 -42.65 7.97 -14.83
C TYR A 205 -43.59 7.89 -13.61
N PRO A 206 -44.90 7.66 -13.81
CA PRO A 206 -45.78 7.37 -12.69
C PRO A 206 -45.24 6.15 -11.95
N ASP A 207 -45.33 6.13 -10.62
CA ASP A 207 -45.00 4.95 -9.83
C ASP A 207 -46.04 3.86 -10.11
N THR A 208 -45.91 3.19 -11.26
CA THR A 208 -46.85 2.15 -11.68
C THR A 208 -46.64 0.86 -10.89
N SER A 209 -45.54 0.76 -10.15
CA SER A 209 -45.41 -0.17 -9.05
C SER A 209 -45.99 0.47 -7.80
N GLN A 210 -47.25 0.20 -7.49
CA GLN A 210 -47.58 0.00 -6.08
C GLN A 210 -46.70 -1.16 -5.62
N GLY A 211 -45.52 -0.85 -5.10
CA GLY A 211 -44.74 -1.84 -4.37
C GLY A 211 -45.62 -2.38 -3.26
N PRO A 212 -45.54 -3.69 -2.93
CA PRO A 212 -46.28 -4.22 -1.80
C PRO A 212 -45.93 -3.35 -0.59
N SER A 213 -46.95 -2.77 0.02
CA SER A 213 -46.86 -2.09 1.30
C SER A 213 -46.24 -3.08 2.29
N HIS A 214 -44.96 -2.86 2.59
CA HIS A 214 -44.23 -3.54 3.66
C HIS A 214 -44.23 -2.66 4.90
#